data_AF-A0A497Q8Y9-F1
#
_entry.id   AF-A0A497Q8Y9-F1
#
_cell.length_a   1.000
_cell.length_b   1.000
_cell.length_c   1.000
_cell.angle_alpha   90.00
_cell.angle_beta   90.00
_cell.angle_gamma   90.00
#
_symmetry.space_group_name_H-M   'P 1'
#
loop_
_entity.id
_entity.type
_entity.pdbx_description
1 polymer ?
#
loop_
_entity_poly.entity_id
_entity_poly.type
_entity_poly.pdbx_seq_one_letter_code
_entity_poly.pdbx_strand_id
1 'polypeptide(L)'
;MHQINIRVNKEINQLLEYLAKRKNISKAVCTRQILIDQLTDKILPILLEDYKQGKIGLKKILHLTSLTPDQILEIIVKENIEPPIEADLDDYTDEIAQQIISEEKFNR
;
A
#
# COMPACT_ATOMS: atom_id res chain seq x y z
N MET A 1 7.67 11.41 19.56
CA MET A 1 7.91 11.96 18.21
C MET A 1 9.34 11.57 17.84
N HIS A 2 9.57 10.90 16.71
CA HIS A 2 10.92 10.49 16.28
C HIS A 2 11.43 11.46 15.20
N GLN A 3 12.66 11.96 15.34
CA GLN A 3 13.29 12.89 14.41
C GLN A 3 14.36 12.18 13.59
N ILE A 4 14.30 12.35 12.26
CA ILE A 4 15.33 11.87 11.33
C ILE A 4 16.03 13.10 10.76
N ASN A 5 17.36 13.15 10.89
CA ASN A 5 18.18 14.24 10.34
C ASN A 5 18.87 13.75 9.06
N ILE A 6 18.60 14.41 7.94
CA ILE A 6 19.10 14.01 6.62
C ILE A 6 20.00 15.12 6.09
N ARG A 7 21.20 14.74 5.64
CA ARG A 7 22.11 15.64 4.93
C ARG A 7 21.84 15.55 3.44
N VAL A 8 21.64 16.69 2.80
CA VAL A 8 21.43 16.83 1.36
C VAL A 8 22.39 17.87 0.81
N ASN A 9 22.70 17.79 -0.48
CA ASN A 9 23.51 18.82 -1.13
C ASN A 9 22.72 20.14 -1.29
N LYS A 10 23.44 21.22 -1.67
CA LYS A 10 22.86 22.55 -1.78
C LYS A 10 21.73 22.62 -2.83
N GLU A 11 21.91 21.97 -3.97
CA GLU A 11 20.95 21.97 -5.07
C GLU A 11 19.62 21.33 -4.68
N ILE A 12 19.66 20.17 -4.01
CA ILE A 12 18.46 19.50 -3.52
C ILE A 12 17.78 20.34 -2.43
N ASN A 13 18.54 20.97 -1.54
CA ASN A 13 17.94 21.85 -0.53
C ASN A 13 17.21 23.05 -1.17
N GLN A 14 17.79 23.65 -2.22
CA GLN A 14 17.14 24.73 -2.98
C GLN A 14 15.87 24.25 -3.70
N LEU A 15 15.93 23.07 -4.31
CA LEU A 15 14.78 22.44 -4.95
C LEU A 15 13.63 22.19 -3.95
N LEU A 16 13.94 21.61 -2.78
CA LEU A 16 12.94 21.37 -1.73
C LEU A 16 12.30 22.67 -1.25
N GLU A 17 13.08 23.75 -1.14
CA GLU A 17 12.56 25.05 -0.74
C GLU A 17 11.64 25.66 -1.81
N TYR A 18 12.02 25.53 -3.08
CA TYR A 18 11.16 25.92 -4.21
C TYR A 18 9.83 25.16 -4.22
N LEU A 19 9.88 23.83 -4.07
CA LEU A 19 8.67 22.98 -4.04
C LEU A 19 7.77 23.31 -2.85
N ALA A 20 8.36 23.53 -1.68
CA ALA A 20 7.63 23.89 -0.47
C ALA A 20 6.89 25.23 -0.62
N LYS A 21 7.58 26.26 -1.17
CA LYS A 21 6.97 27.57 -1.47
C LYS A 21 5.82 27.43 -2.46
N ARG A 22 6.01 26.66 -3.54
CA ARG A 22 4.97 26.43 -4.56
C ARG A 22 3.73 25.74 -4.00
N LYS A 23 3.90 24.81 -3.05
CA LYS A 23 2.80 24.10 -2.38
C LYS A 23 2.24 24.84 -1.17
N ASN A 24 2.79 26.01 -0.81
CA ASN A 24 2.45 26.77 0.39
C ASN A 24 2.49 25.95 1.70
N ILE A 25 3.51 25.09 1.83
CA ILE A 25 3.75 24.25 3.01
C ILE A 25 5.18 24.42 3.52
N SER A 26 5.45 24.00 4.76
CA SER A 26 6.81 24.06 5.29
C SER A 26 7.74 23.07 4.55
N LYS A 27 9.03 23.44 4.44
CA LYS A 27 10.06 22.57 3.84
C LYS A 27 10.11 21.20 4.52
N ALA A 28 9.95 21.16 5.85
CA ALA A 28 9.94 19.92 6.61
C ALA A 28 8.76 19.00 6.24
N VAL A 29 7.56 19.57 6.06
CA VAL A 29 6.38 18.81 5.63
C VAL A 29 6.56 18.30 4.20
N CYS A 30 7.01 19.17 3.28
CA CYS A 30 7.26 18.79 1.89
C CYS A 30 8.31 17.66 1.79
N THR A 31 9.41 17.79 2.52
CA THR A 31 10.48 16.77 2.54
C THR A 31 9.98 15.45 3.13
N ARG A 32 9.20 15.51 4.20
CA ARG A 32 8.60 14.32 4.82
C ARG A 32 7.67 13.60 3.85
N GLN A 33 6.81 14.32 3.15
CA GLN A 33 5.87 13.72 2.21
C GLN A 33 6.62 13.00 1.09
N ILE A 34 7.58 13.66 0.45
CA ILE A 34 8.43 13.06 -0.58
C ILE A 34 9.14 11.80 -0.07
N LEU A 35 9.69 11.85 1.15
CA LEU A 35 10.37 10.70 1.74
C LEU A 35 9.42 9.54 2.03
N ILE A 36 8.23 9.80 2.57
CA ILE A 36 7.25 8.75 2.88
C ILE A 36 6.74 8.11 1.59
N ASP A 37 6.45 8.91 0.57
CA ASP A 37 5.96 8.42 -0.72
C ASP A 37 7.02 7.50 -1.34
N GLN A 38 8.27 7.98 -1.46
CA GLN A 38 9.37 7.19 -2.02
C GLN A 38 9.76 5.99 -1.16
N LEU A 39 9.62 6.08 0.16
CA LEU A 39 9.85 4.95 1.05
C LEU A 39 8.78 3.89 0.83
N THR A 40 7.51 4.30 0.73
CA THR A 40 6.37 3.41 0.46
C THR A 40 6.59 2.64 -0.84
N ASP A 41 6.98 3.32 -1.92
CA ASP A 41 7.30 2.69 -3.22
C ASP A 41 8.38 1.61 -3.10
N LYS A 42 9.37 1.79 -2.20
CA LYS A 42 10.47 0.84 -2.01
C LYS A 42 10.12 -0.33 -1.10
N ILE A 43 9.32 -0.09 -0.05
CA ILE A 43 9.00 -1.13 0.94
C ILE A 43 7.80 -1.97 0.51
N LEU A 44 6.88 -1.42 -0.28
CA LEU A 44 5.64 -2.08 -0.64
C LEU A 44 5.86 -3.46 -1.30
N PRO A 45 6.77 -3.62 -2.28
CA PRO A 45 7.02 -4.95 -2.87
C PRO A 45 7.50 -5.99 -1.84
N ILE A 46 8.30 -5.56 -0.86
CA ILE A 46 8.80 -6.42 0.22
C ILE A 46 7.63 -6.83 1.13
N LEU A 47 6.78 -5.88 1.49
CA LEU A 47 5.61 -6.12 2.33
C LEU A 47 4.59 -7.05 1.64
N LEU A 48 4.39 -6.87 0.33
CA LEU A 48 3.50 -7.73 -0.46
C LEU A 48 4.02 -9.16 -0.56
N GLU A 49 5.32 -9.34 -0.72
CA GLU A 49 5.93 -10.67 -0.68
C GLU A 49 5.79 -11.32 0.71
N ASP A 50 6.03 -10.57 1.79
CA ASP A 50 5.81 -11.06 3.15
C ASP A 50 4.32 -11.36 3.45
N TYR A 51 3.40 -10.64 2.79
CA TYR A 51 1.96 -10.91 2.87
C TYR A 51 1.61 -12.22 2.17
N LYS A 52 2.12 -12.45 0.96
CA LYS A 52 1.94 -13.70 0.22
C LYS A 52 2.45 -14.91 1.01
N GLN A 53 3.52 -14.73 1.79
CA GLN A 53 4.09 -15.76 2.66
C GLN A 53 3.38 -15.88 4.02
N GLY A 54 2.31 -15.13 4.27
CA GLY A 54 1.55 -15.16 5.52
C GLY A 54 2.28 -14.58 6.73
N LYS A 55 3.42 -13.90 6.56
CA LYS A 55 4.21 -13.34 7.67
C LYS A 55 3.61 -12.06 8.22
N ILE A 56 2.94 -11.29 7.36
CA ILE A 56 2.28 -10.03 7.74
C ILE A 56 0.86 -10.01 7.20
N GLY A 57 -0.05 -9.38 7.93
CA GLY A 57 -1.42 -9.16 7.45
C GLY A 57 -1.59 -7.82 6.74
N LEU A 58 -2.63 -7.71 5.91
CA LEU A 58 -3.02 -6.52 5.16
C LEU A 58 -3.13 -5.26 6.04
N LYS A 59 -3.69 -5.41 7.25
CA LYS A 59 -3.78 -4.33 8.26
C LYS A 59 -2.40 -3.75 8.61
N LYS A 60 -1.36 -4.59 8.67
CA LYS A 60 -0.01 -4.13 8.99
C LYS A 60 0.59 -3.33 7.85
N ILE A 61 0.34 -3.74 6.61
CA ILE A 61 0.76 -3.00 5.40
C ILE A 61 0.12 -1.61 5.39
N LEU A 62 -1.20 -1.53 5.67
CA LEU A 62 -1.92 -0.26 5.78
C LEU A 62 -1.36 0.67 6.87
N HIS A 63 -0.83 0.12 7.97
CA HIS A 63 -0.20 0.92 9.02
C HIS A 63 1.23 1.38 8.69
N LEU A 64 1.94 0.63 7.84
CA LEU A 64 3.33 0.91 7.47
C LEU A 64 3.45 1.76 6.22
N THR A 65 2.39 1.81 5.42
CA THR A 65 2.32 2.59 4.20
C THR A 65 1.32 3.74 4.36
N SER A 66 1.43 4.75 3.50
CA SER A 66 0.43 5.83 3.41
C SER A 66 -0.70 5.53 2.42
N LEU A 67 -0.89 4.25 2.07
CA LEU A 67 -1.87 3.80 1.09
C LEU A 67 -3.24 3.56 1.73
N THR A 68 -4.30 3.78 0.95
CA THR A 68 -5.66 3.41 1.33
C THR A 68 -5.91 1.91 1.12
N PRO A 69 -6.94 1.33 1.77
CA PRO A 69 -7.37 -0.03 1.51
C PRO A 69 -7.58 -0.31 0.02
N ASP A 70 -8.28 0.60 -0.68
CA ASP A 70 -8.59 0.44 -2.10
C ASP A 70 -7.32 0.37 -2.96
N GLN A 71 -6.33 1.23 -2.68
CA GLN A 71 -5.06 1.24 -3.40
C GLN A 71 -4.28 -0.07 -3.22
N ILE A 72 -4.25 -0.61 -2.00
CA ILE A 72 -3.55 -1.89 -1.76
C ILE A 72 -4.28 -3.03 -2.46
N LEU A 73 -5.62 -3.06 -2.40
CA LEU A 73 -6.40 -4.09 -3.07
C LEU A 73 -6.25 -4.04 -4.59
N GLU A 74 -6.25 -2.85 -5.20
CA GLU A 74 -5.96 -2.69 -6.63
C GLU A 74 -4.58 -3.24 -7.00
N ILE A 75 -3.56 -3.01 -6.17
CA ILE A 75 -2.21 -3.53 -6.41
C ILE A 75 -2.18 -5.05 -6.27
N ILE A 76 -2.83 -5.61 -5.25
CA ILE A 76 -2.94 -7.06 -5.05
C ILE A 76 -3.56 -7.74 -6.27
N VAL A 77 -4.68 -7.19 -6.78
CA VAL A 77 -5.35 -7.72 -7.99
C VAL A 77 -4.45 -7.56 -9.21
N LYS A 78 -3.83 -6.40 -9.39
CA LYS A 78 -2.99 -6.11 -10.57
C LYS A 78 -1.74 -6.97 -10.62
N GLU A 79 -1.14 -7.28 -9.47
CA GLU A 79 0.05 -8.14 -9.37
C GLU A 79 -0.29 -9.62 -9.17
N ASN A 80 -1.59 -9.97 -9.19
CA ASN A 80 -2.10 -11.33 -9.00
C ASN A 80 -1.53 -12.00 -7.74
N ILE A 81 -1.55 -11.25 -6.63
CA ILE A 81 -1.06 -11.70 -5.33
C ILE A 81 -2.20 -12.44 -4.64
N GLU A 82 -2.02 -13.76 -4.48
CA GLU A 82 -2.97 -14.57 -3.74
C GLU A 82 -2.92 -14.29 -2.23
N PRO A 83 -4.07 -14.23 -1.54
CA PRO A 83 -4.11 -14.17 -0.10
C PRO A 83 -3.44 -15.41 0.52
N PRO A 84 -2.79 -15.27 1.70
CA PRO A 84 -2.23 -16.42 2.41
C PRO A 84 -3.35 -17.18 3.15
N ILE A 85 -4.23 -17.84 2.40
CA ILE A 85 -5.32 -18.68 2.90
C ILE A 85 -5.04 -20.15 2.56
N GLU A 86 -5.57 -21.06 3.39
CA GLU A 86 -5.47 -22.49 3.14
C GLU A 86 -6.35 -22.87 1.93
N ALA A 87 -5.86 -23.78 1.08
CA ALA A 87 -6.57 -24.18 -0.14
C ALA A 87 -7.99 -24.70 0.15
N ASP A 88 -8.15 -25.48 1.23
CA ASP A 88 -9.45 -26.02 1.64
C ASP A 88 -10.47 -24.91 1.97
N LEU A 89 -10.01 -23.78 2.52
CA LEU A 89 -10.85 -22.63 2.81
C LEU A 89 -11.19 -21.85 1.53
N ASP A 90 -10.21 -21.72 0.62
CA ASP A 90 -10.38 -21.02 -0.64
C ASP A 90 -11.41 -21.73 -1.53
N ASP A 91 -11.23 -23.05 -1.72
CA ASP A 91 -12.15 -23.93 -2.45
C ASP A 91 -13.58 -23.83 -1.88
N TYR A 92 -13.72 -23.88 -0.55
CA TYR A 92 -15.01 -23.74 0.11
C TYR A 92 -15.64 -22.36 -0.15
N THR A 93 -14.86 -21.29 -0.06
CA THR A 93 -15.38 -19.94 -0.32
C THR A 93 -15.81 -19.75 -1.78
N ASP A 94 -15.10 -20.38 -2.71
CA ASP A 94 -15.43 -20.38 -4.13
C ASP A 94 -16.73 -21.14 -4.42
N GLU A 95 -16.92 -22.31 -3.81
CA GLU A 95 -18.16 -23.09 -3.93
C GLU A 95 -19.37 -22.26 -3.48
N ILE A 96 -19.27 -21.61 -2.31
CA ILE A 96 -20.34 -20.75 -1.78
C ILE A 96 -20.58 -19.54 -2.71
N ALA A 97 -19.52 -18.90 -3.21
CA ALA A 97 -19.65 -17.76 -4.12
C ALA A 97 -20.37 -18.16 -5.42
N GLN A 98 -20.03 -19.31 -6.00
CA GLN A 98 -20.70 -19.83 -7.21
C GLN A 98 -22.18 -20.13 -6.97
N GLN A 99 -22.53 -20.71 -5.82
CA GLN A 99 -23.92 -20.96 -5.44
C GLN A 99 -24.72 -19.65 -5.42
N ILE A 100 -24.24 -18.63 -4.74
CA ILE A 100 -24.91 -17.32 -4.65
C ILE A 100 -25.11 -16.69 -6.03
N ILE A 101 -24.07 -16.68 -6.87
CA ILE A 101 -24.14 -16.11 -8.22
C ILE A 101 -25.16 -16.87 -9.09
N SER A 102 -25.27 -18.18 -8.93
CA SER A 102 -26.23 -19.01 -9.65
C SER A 102 -27.68 -18.74 -9.23
N GLU A 103 -27.92 -18.52 -7.93
CA GLU A 103 -29.24 -18.19 -7.38
C GLU A 103 -29.70 -16.78 -7.78
N GLU A 104 -28.81 -15.80 -7.80
CA GLU A 104 -29.13 -14.43 -8.26
C GLU A 104 -29.47 -14.38 -9.76
N LYS A 105 -28.86 -15.25 -10.57
CA LYS A 105 -29.19 -15.39 -12.00
C LYS A 105 -30.54 -16.07 -12.23
N PHE A 106 -31.01 -16.90 -11.30
CA PHE A 106 -32.33 -17.56 -11.38
C PHE A 106 -33.48 -16.66 -10.94
N ASN A 107 -33.20 -15.62 -10.15
CA ASN A 107 -34.18 -14.67 -9.62
C ASN A 107 -34.32 -13.37 -10.44
N ARG A 108 -33.73 -13.31 -11.64
CA ARG A 108 -33.89 -12.23 -12.64
C ARG A 108 -34.55 -12.76 -13.90
#